data_AF-A0A2V0P8P1-F1
#
_entry.id   AF-A0A2V0P8P1-F1
#
_cell.length_a   1.000
_cell.length_b   1.000
_cell.length_c   1.000
_cell.angle_alpha   90.00
_cell.angle_beta   90.00
_cell.angle_gamma   90.00
#
_symmetry.space_group_name_H-M   'P 1'
#
loop_
_entity.id
_entity.type
_entity.pdbx_description
1 polymer ?
#
loop_
_entity_poly.entity_id
_entity_poly.type
_entity_poly.pdbx_seq_one_letter_code
_entity_poly.pdbx_strand_id
1 'polypeptide(L)'
;MAPAAEPVTFESAMTRLKKFVFKTRLRPRDFLIDFDRLRKGEVHPDNFLRGMSMAGVGKFLTPTELQVICDHYTVPKTASSSVMRYSLFLDDVDGVFTKKNLERTPLEEVPPEPSELLDRDRYLRSSRNIGPEREARLAEVMARVSEICGKRGILIKPFFDDAAQDDHSAKLYGHVTASQFKQCLNVKVGIRISDEEAELLAEKFHHEDLPELVNYVCFAHMVDPPMAAFEEMVQ
;
A
#
# COMPACT_ATOMS: atom_id res chain seq x y z
N MET A 1 12.06 -4.19 -22.33
CA MET A 1 10.68 -4.71 -22.23
C MET A 1 10.26 -4.57 -20.79
N ALA A 2 9.34 -3.65 -20.48
CA ALA A 2 8.72 -3.61 -19.16
C ALA A 2 8.02 -4.96 -18.91
N PRO A 3 8.07 -5.54 -17.70
CA PRO A 3 7.32 -6.76 -17.41
C PRO A 3 5.84 -6.49 -17.71
N ALA A 4 5.21 -7.37 -18.49
CA ALA A 4 3.79 -7.32 -18.74
C ALA A 4 3.07 -7.34 -17.38
N ALA A 5 2.28 -6.30 -17.10
CA ALA A 5 1.50 -6.24 -15.86
C ALA A 5 0.65 -7.51 -15.75
N GLU A 6 0.78 -8.23 -14.64
CA GLU A 6 -0.01 -9.42 -14.37
C GLU A 6 -1.52 -9.11 -14.49
N PRO A 7 -2.34 -10.05 -15.00
CA PRO A 7 -3.77 -9.82 -15.14
C PRO A 7 -4.38 -9.51 -13.77
N VAL A 8 -5.15 -8.42 -13.68
CA VAL A 8 -5.83 -8.02 -12.46
C VAL A 8 -6.82 -9.11 -12.06
N THR A 9 -6.53 -9.81 -10.96
CA THR A 9 -7.41 -10.85 -10.41
C THR A 9 -8.39 -10.27 -9.40
N PHE A 10 -9.53 -10.94 -9.23
CA PHE A 10 -10.53 -10.56 -8.22
C PHE A 10 -9.94 -10.56 -6.80
N GLU A 11 -9.15 -11.58 -6.45
CA GLU A 11 -8.54 -11.70 -5.14
C GLU A 11 -7.57 -10.55 -4.84
N SER A 12 -6.74 -10.17 -5.81
CA SER A 12 -5.83 -9.04 -5.70
C SER A 12 -6.60 -7.72 -5.53
N ALA A 13 -7.59 -7.47 -6.39
CA ALA A 13 -8.42 -6.27 -6.32
C ALA A 13 -9.20 -6.17 -4.99
N MET A 14 -9.79 -7.28 -4.54
CA MET A 14 -10.54 -7.35 -3.28
C MET A 14 -9.62 -7.12 -2.08
N THR A 15 -8.41 -7.70 -2.08
CA THR A 15 -7.43 -7.47 -1.02
C THR A 15 -7.04 -6.00 -0.94
N ARG A 16 -6.77 -5.34 -2.07
CA ARG A 16 -6.47 -3.90 -2.12
C ARG A 16 -7.64 -3.05 -1.63
N LEU A 17 -8.87 -3.39 -2.04
CA LEU A 17 -10.07 -2.70 -1.56
C LEU A 17 -10.23 -2.84 -0.04
N LYS A 18 -10.07 -4.05 0.50
CA LYS A 18 -10.16 -4.33 1.94
C LYS A 18 -9.10 -3.56 2.72
N LYS A 19 -7.85 -3.51 2.24
CA LYS A 19 -6.78 -2.65 2.80
C LYS A 19 -7.22 -1.19 2.85
N PHE A 20 -7.76 -0.66 1.74
CA PHE A 20 -8.19 0.73 1.65
C PHE A 20 -9.35 1.06 2.61
N VAL A 21 -10.39 0.22 2.61
CA VAL A 21 -11.58 0.37 3.47
C VAL A 21 -11.19 0.36 4.95
N PHE A 22 -10.31 -0.57 5.35
CA PHE A 22 -9.86 -0.66 6.73
C PHE A 22 -9.03 0.57 7.15
N LYS A 23 -8.06 0.99 6.33
CA LYS A 23 -7.20 2.15 6.60
C LYS A 23 -7.98 3.46 6.68
N THR A 24 -8.99 3.64 5.83
CA THR A 24 -9.79 4.88 5.76
C THR A 24 -11.06 4.85 6.61
N ARG A 25 -11.41 3.69 7.21
CA ARG A 25 -12.69 3.45 7.89
C ARG A 25 -13.90 3.80 7.01
N LEU A 26 -13.76 3.59 5.70
CA LEU A 26 -14.81 3.85 4.72
C LEU A 26 -16.02 2.94 5.00
N ARG A 27 -17.24 3.48 4.81
CA ARG A 27 -18.50 2.73 4.86
C ARG A 27 -19.11 2.68 3.46
N PRO A 28 -18.79 1.67 2.62
CA PRO A 28 -19.27 1.62 1.24
C PRO A 28 -20.80 1.62 1.12
N ARG A 29 -21.48 1.07 2.13
CA ARG A 29 -22.96 1.03 2.21
C ARG A 29 -23.59 2.43 2.10
N ASP A 30 -23.00 3.43 2.72
CA ASP A 30 -23.56 4.79 2.77
C ASP A 30 -23.62 5.44 1.38
N PHE A 31 -22.77 5.00 0.45
CA PHE A 31 -22.73 5.48 -0.94
C PHE A 31 -23.58 4.66 -1.91
N LEU A 32 -24.07 3.49 -1.47
CA LEU A 32 -24.86 2.57 -2.30
C LEU A 32 -26.34 2.58 -1.94
N ILE A 33 -26.69 2.92 -0.70
CA ILE A 33 -28.07 2.83 -0.19
C ILE A 33 -29.06 3.71 -0.96
N ASP A 34 -28.61 4.87 -1.46
CA ASP A 34 -29.44 5.78 -2.25
C ASP A 34 -29.84 5.19 -3.61
N PHE A 35 -29.02 4.29 -4.15
CA PHE A 35 -29.30 3.58 -5.41
C PHE A 35 -30.23 2.36 -5.21
N ASP A 36 -30.47 1.94 -3.96
CA ASP A 36 -31.34 0.81 -3.59
C ASP A 36 -32.46 1.26 -2.64
N ARG A 37 -33.38 2.07 -3.17
CA ARG A 37 -34.53 2.62 -2.41
C ARG A 37 -35.42 1.54 -1.80
N LEU A 38 -35.44 0.34 -2.40
CA LEU A 38 -36.24 -0.80 -1.94
C LEU A 38 -35.50 -1.72 -0.96
N ARG A 39 -34.23 -1.40 -0.63
CA ARG A 39 -33.38 -2.17 0.31
C ARG A 39 -33.31 -3.66 -0.03
N LYS A 40 -33.21 -3.98 -1.32
CA LYS A 40 -33.12 -5.37 -1.80
C LYS A 40 -31.70 -5.93 -1.68
N GLY A 41 -30.69 -5.08 -1.46
CA GLY A 41 -29.28 -5.48 -1.53
C GLY A 41 -28.76 -5.59 -2.98
N GLU A 42 -29.46 -4.97 -3.93
CA GLU A 42 -29.15 -5.01 -5.37
C GLU A 42 -29.06 -3.60 -5.95
N VAL A 43 -28.07 -3.35 -6.81
CA VAL A 43 -27.93 -2.11 -7.59
C VAL A 43 -27.55 -2.42 -9.04
N HIS A 44 -27.76 -1.47 -9.95
CA HIS A 44 -27.21 -1.58 -11.30
C HIS A 44 -25.66 -1.49 -11.25
N PRO A 45 -24.91 -2.27 -12.07
CA PRO A 45 -23.45 -2.22 -12.11
C PRO A 45 -22.87 -0.80 -12.20
N ASP A 46 -23.41 0.04 -13.09
CA ASP A 46 -22.97 1.44 -13.21
C ASP A 46 -23.17 2.27 -11.93
N ASN A 47 -24.24 2.00 -11.17
CA ASN A 47 -24.50 2.71 -9.92
C ASN A 47 -23.52 2.26 -8.83
N PHE A 48 -23.10 1.00 -8.85
CA PHE A 48 -22.02 0.54 -7.96
C PHE A 48 -20.72 1.28 -8.26
N LEU A 49 -20.29 1.34 -9.53
CA LEU A 49 -19.06 2.05 -9.92
C LEU A 49 -19.11 3.53 -9.54
N ARG A 50 -20.26 4.19 -9.73
CA ARG A 50 -20.50 5.58 -9.28
C ARG A 50 -20.40 5.71 -7.77
N GLY A 51 -21.04 4.81 -7.01
CA GLY A 51 -20.95 4.79 -5.55
C GLY A 51 -19.51 4.66 -5.05
N MET A 52 -18.71 3.77 -5.66
CA MET A 52 -17.28 3.62 -5.33
C MET A 52 -16.46 4.85 -5.72
N SER A 53 -16.78 5.51 -6.83
CA SER A 53 -16.16 6.78 -7.21
C SER A 53 -16.47 7.89 -6.20
N MET A 54 -17.73 8.02 -5.76
CA MET A 54 -18.15 8.96 -4.72
C MET A 54 -17.49 8.69 -3.37
N ALA A 55 -17.27 7.41 -3.04
CA ALA A 55 -16.54 6.97 -1.86
C ALA A 55 -15.02 7.27 -1.93
N GLY A 56 -14.52 7.79 -3.06
CA GLY A 56 -13.10 8.12 -3.24
C GLY A 56 -12.20 6.91 -3.49
N VAL A 57 -12.78 5.73 -3.74
CA VAL A 57 -12.06 4.46 -3.95
C VAL A 57 -11.19 4.51 -5.21
N GLY A 58 -11.64 5.25 -6.24
CA GLY A 58 -10.92 5.41 -7.51
C GLY A 58 -9.56 6.12 -7.40
N LYS A 59 -9.18 6.65 -6.23
CA LYS A 59 -7.83 7.18 -5.97
C LYS A 59 -6.81 6.08 -5.67
N PHE A 60 -7.28 4.89 -5.26
CA PHE A 60 -6.43 3.78 -4.81
C PHE A 60 -6.60 2.53 -5.65
N LEU A 61 -7.81 2.31 -6.20
CA LEU A 61 -8.08 1.21 -7.12
C LEU A 61 -8.29 1.75 -8.53
N THR A 62 -7.73 1.04 -9.49
CA THR A 62 -7.90 1.30 -10.92
C THR A 62 -9.33 0.98 -11.36
N PRO A 63 -9.81 1.58 -12.47
CA PRO A 63 -11.12 1.26 -13.04
C PRO A 63 -11.28 -0.24 -13.34
N THR A 64 -10.21 -0.89 -13.81
CA THR A 64 -10.21 -2.33 -14.10
C THR A 64 -10.40 -3.17 -12.85
N GLU A 65 -9.74 -2.83 -11.73
CA GLU A 65 -9.93 -3.53 -10.45
C GLU A 65 -11.38 -3.41 -9.95
N LEU A 66 -11.95 -2.21 -10.02
CA LEU A 66 -13.35 -1.98 -9.66
C LEU A 66 -14.33 -2.73 -10.57
N GLN A 67 -14.03 -2.81 -11.86
CA GLN A 67 -14.84 -3.56 -12.82
C GLN A 67 -14.83 -5.06 -12.50
N VAL A 68 -13.66 -5.65 -12.24
CA VAL A 68 -13.53 -7.07 -11.88
C VAL A 68 -14.31 -7.39 -10.60
N ILE A 69 -14.27 -6.51 -9.60
CA ILE A 69 -15.08 -6.64 -8.38
C ILE A 69 -16.58 -6.56 -8.71
N CYS A 70 -16.98 -5.57 -9.51
CA CYS A 70 -18.38 -5.40 -9.92
C CYS A 70 -18.91 -6.64 -10.64
N ASP A 71 -18.16 -7.15 -11.61
CA ASP A 71 -18.53 -8.30 -12.43
C ASP A 71 -18.68 -9.56 -11.59
N HIS A 72 -17.82 -9.77 -10.58
CA HIS A 72 -17.88 -10.93 -9.70
C HIS A 72 -19.23 -11.06 -8.95
N TYR A 73 -19.81 -9.95 -8.51
CA TYR A 73 -21.10 -9.94 -7.81
C TYR A 73 -22.29 -9.64 -8.73
N THR A 74 -22.06 -9.48 -10.03
CA THR A 74 -23.11 -9.21 -11.00
C THR A 74 -23.76 -10.51 -11.45
N VAL A 75 -25.09 -10.54 -11.39
CA VAL A 75 -25.91 -11.66 -11.83
C VAL A 75 -26.93 -11.23 -12.88
N PRO A 76 -27.24 -12.08 -13.87
CA PRO A 76 -28.34 -11.83 -14.79
C PRO A 76 -29.66 -11.93 -14.03
N LYS A 77 -30.51 -10.89 -14.15
CA LYS A 77 -31.85 -10.85 -13.55
C LYS A 77 -32.93 -11.17 -14.58
N THR A 78 -32.75 -10.65 -15.79
CA THR A 78 -33.61 -10.87 -16.96
C THR A 78 -32.71 -11.08 -18.18
N ALA A 79 -33.25 -11.58 -19.30
CA ALA A 79 -32.51 -11.75 -20.55
C ALA A 79 -31.77 -10.48 -21.04
N SER A 80 -32.23 -9.29 -20.64
CA SER A 80 -31.66 -7.99 -21.03
C SER A 80 -31.14 -7.15 -19.86
N SER A 81 -31.13 -7.66 -18.63
CA SER A 81 -30.77 -6.87 -17.45
C SER A 81 -29.98 -7.68 -16.44
N SER A 82 -28.89 -7.10 -15.96
CA SER A 82 -28.08 -7.61 -14.86
C SER A 82 -28.19 -6.69 -13.64
N VAL A 83 -27.99 -7.27 -12.47
CA VAL A 83 -27.91 -6.54 -11.19
C VAL A 83 -26.70 -7.01 -10.42
N MET A 84 -26.06 -6.08 -9.73
CA MET A 84 -24.99 -6.39 -8.80
C MET A 84 -25.55 -6.56 -7.39
N ARG A 85 -25.32 -7.73 -6.79
CA ARG A 85 -25.70 -8.03 -5.41
C ARG A 85 -24.70 -7.41 -4.43
N TYR A 86 -24.82 -6.10 -4.22
CA TYR A 86 -23.89 -5.37 -3.35
C TYR A 86 -23.97 -5.78 -1.89
N SER A 87 -25.05 -6.43 -1.43
CA SER A 87 -25.12 -6.99 -0.08
C SER A 87 -24.03 -8.02 0.19
N LEU A 88 -23.76 -8.92 -0.76
CA LEU A 88 -22.70 -9.92 -0.66
C LEU A 88 -21.31 -9.27 -0.66
N PHE A 89 -21.13 -8.28 -1.52
CA PHE A 89 -19.93 -7.44 -1.52
C PHE A 89 -19.70 -6.76 -0.16
N LEU A 90 -20.75 -6.20 0.44
CA LEU A 90 -20.66 -5.58 1.77
C LEU A 90 -20.33 -6.61 2.85
N ASP A 91 -20.90 -7.82 2.78
CA ASP A 91 -20.56 -8.89 3.72
C ASP A 91 -19.06 -9.24 3.66
N ASP A 92 -18.49 -9.34 2.47
CA ASP A 92 -17.07 -9.65 2.28
C ASP A 92 -16.15 -8.52 2.74
N VAL A 93 -16.54 -7.27 2.49
CA VAL A 93 -15.76 -6.08 2.88
C VAL A 93 -15.88 -5.78 4.38
N ASP A 94 -17.08 -5.88 4.96
CA ASP A 94 -17.30 -5.67 6.40
C ASP A 94 -16.63 -6.76 7.25
N GLY A 95 -16.44 -7.96 6.67
CA GLY A 95 -15.71 -9.07 7.29
C GLY A 95 -14.27 -8.72 7.69
N VAL A 96 -13.72 -7.63 7.16
CA VAL A 96 -12.41 -7.09 7.54
C VAL A 96 -12.39 -6.49 8.95
N PHE A 97 -13.54 -6.00 9.43
CA PHE A 97 -13.65 -5.40 10.77
C PHE A 97 -14.08 -6.41 11.82
N THR A 98 -15.06 -7.26 11.50
CA THR A 98 -15.58 -8.26 12.41
C THR A 98 -16.33 -9.34 11.64
N LYS A 99 -16.41 -10.54 12.21
CA LYS A 99 -17.31 -11.58 11.72
C LYS A 99 -18.76 -11.27 12.11
N LYS A 100 -19.69 -11.51 11.19
CA LYS A 100 -21.13 -11.39 11.45
C LYS A 100 -21.63 -12.62 12.22
N ASN A 101 -22.69 -12.43 12.99
CA ASN A 101 -23.41 -13.47 13.74
C ASN A 101 -22.59 -14.16 14.86
N LEU A 102 -21.63 -13.48 15.49
CA LEU A 102 -20.86 -14.02 16.62
C LEU A 102 -21.74 -14.41 17.81
N GLU A 103 -22.95 -13.85 17.93
CA GLU A 103 -23.93 -14.27 18.92
C GLU A 103 -24.39 -15.73 18.75
N ARG A 104 -24.19 -16.32 17.56
CA ARG A 104 -24.47 -17.74 17.28
C ARG A 104 -23.25 -18.63 17.49
N THR A 105 -22.04 -18.06 17.53
CA THR A 105 -20.77 -18.77 17.70
C THR A 105 -19.90 -18.13 18.80
N PRO A 106 -20.34 -18.18 20.07
CA PRO A 106 -19.68 -17.44 21.16
C PRO A 106 -18.26 -17.92 21.50
N LEU A 107 -17.88 -19.11 21.05
CA LEU A 107 -16.53 -19.69 21.26
C LEU A 107 -15.56 -19.37 20.11
N GLU A 108 -16.02 -18.67 19.08
CA GLU A 108 -15.17 -18.34 17.93
C GLU A 108 -14.26 -17.15 18.26
N GLU A 109 -12.95 -17.38 18.23
CA GLU A 109 -11.98 -16.30 18.41
C GLU A 109 -11.85 -15.48 17.13
N VAL A 110 -12.00 -14.16 17.29
CA VAL A 110 -11.81 -13.19 16.20
C VAL A 110 -10.55 -12.39 16.50
N PRO A 111 -9.58 -12.35 15.57
CA PRO A 111 -8.39 -11.54 15.77
C PRO A 111 -8.78 -10.05 15.90
N PRO A 112 -8.12 -9.27 16.76
CA PRO A 112 -8.47 -7.87 17.02
C PRO A 112 -8.31 -6.98 15.79
N GLU A 113 -7.47 -7.39 14.84
CA GLU A 113 -7.27 -6.71 13.57
C GLU A 113 -6.82 -7.70 12.48
N PRO A 114 -7.14 -7.41 11.21
CA PRO A 114 -6.71 -8.22 10.07
C PRO A 114 -5.23 -7.96 9.79
N SER A 115 -4.36 -8.66 10.53
CA SER A 115 -2.89 -8.53 10.43
C SER A 115 -2.38 -8.75 9.01
N GLU A 116 -3.02 -9.61 8.23
CA GLU A 116 -2.67 -9.91 6.83
C GLU A 116 -2.81 -8.70 5.89
N LEU A 117 -3.67 -7.73 6.22
CA LEU A 117 -3.90 -6.54 5.40
C LEU A 117 -3.00 -5.37 5.79
N LEU A 118 -2.33 -5.46 6.94
CA LEU A 118 -1.55 -4.38 7.51
C LEU A 118 -0.06 -4.70 7.47
N ASP A 119 0.68 -3.99 6.63
CA ASP A 119 2.13 -3.98 6.73
C ASP A 119 2.58 -3.06 7.88
N ARG A 120 2.74 -3.66 9.07
CA ARG A 120 3.27 -2.96 10.26
C ARG A 120 4.74 -2.62 10.12
N ASP A 121 5.46 -3.44 9.37
CA ASP A 121 6.91 -3.38 9.25
C ASP A 121 7.34 -2.60 8.01
N ARG A 122 6.41 -1.92 7.32
CA ARG A 122 6.66 -1.14 6.10
C ARG A 122 7.77 -0.08 6.25
N TYR A 123 7.99 0.39 7.47
CA TYR A 123 9.03 1.37 7.80
C TYR A 123 10.29 0.74 8.41
N LEU A 124 10.27 -0.57 8.68
CA LEU A 124 11.37 -1.34 9.24
C LEU A 124 12.07 -2.18 8.17
N ARG A 125 11.32 -2.81 7.25
CA ARG A 125 11.86 -3.62 6.16
C ARG A 125 11.01 -3.57 4.91
N SER A 126 11.67 -3.60 3.75
CA SER A 126 10.99 -3.82 2.47
C SER A 126 10.76 -5.32 2.26
N SER A 127 9.50 -5.70 2.02
CA SER A 127 9.09 -7.08 1.68
C SER A 127 9.30 -7.41 0.20
N ARG A 128 9.67 -6.42 -0.64
CA ARG A 128 9.80 -6.59 -2.08
C ARG A 128 11.03 -7.43 -2.43
N ASN A 129 10.87 -8.41 -3.31
CA ASN A 129 11.96 -9.17 -3.90
C ASN A 129 12.17 -8.73 -5.35
N ILE A 130 13.35 -8.20 -5.68
CA ILE A 130 13.71 -7.73 -7.04
C ILE A 130 14.54 -8.75 -7.83
N GLY A 131 14.65 -9.98 -7.33
CA GLY A 131 15.39 -11.08 -7.95
C GLY A 131 16.85 -11.18 -7.46
N PRO A 132 17.45 -12.38 -7.49
CA PRO A 132 18.70 -12.67 -6.77
C PRO A 132 19.89 -11.82 -7.24
N GLU A 133 20.03 -11.59 -8.55
CA GLU A 133 21.15 -10.78 -9.09
C GLU A 133 21.04 -9.31 -8.66
N ARG A 134 19.82 -8.77 -8.68
CA ARG A 134 19.56 -7.37 -8.35
C ARG A 134 19.64 -7.13 -6.85
N GLU A 135 19.19 -8.08 -6.03
CA GLU A 135 19.36 -8.08 -4.57
C GLU A 135 20.85 -8.13 -4.16
N ALA A 136 21.68 -8.89 -4.88
CA ALA A 136 23.13 -8.92 -4.63
C ALA A 136 23.77 -7.54 -4.89
N ARG A 137 23.47 -6.91 -6.03
CA ARG A 137 23.95 -5.54 -6.32
C ARG A 137 23.39 -4.52 -5.33
N LEU A 138 22.14 -4.65 -4.93
CA LEU A 138 21.50 -3.80 -3.92
C LEU A 138 22.25 -3.90 -2.59
N ALA A 139 22.60 -5.11 -2.16
CA ALA A 139 23.35 -5.33 -0.92
C ALA A 139 24.72 -4.65 -0.95
N GLU A 140 25.43 -4.68 -2.09
CA GLU A 140 26.70 -3.97 -2.28
C GLU A 140 26.52 -2.45 -2.15
N VAL A 141 25.50 -1.89 -2.79
CA VAL A 141 25.19 -0.44 -2.71
C VAL A 141 24.80 -0.04 -1.28
N MET A 142 23.92 -0.80 -0.63
CA MET A 142 23.48 -0.55 0.74
C MET A 142 24.64 -0.62 1.73
N ALA A 143 25.53 -1.61 1.60
CA ALA A 143 26.71 -1.73 2.44
C ALA A 143 27.66 -0.54 2.26
N ARG A 144 27.88 -0.09 1.02
CA ARG A 144 28.70 1.08 0.71
C ARG A 144 28.10 2.36 1.31
N VAL A 145 26.79 2.56 1.18
CA VAL A 145 26.09 3.72 1.76
C VAL A 145 26.18 3.69 3.29
N SER A 146 25.90 2.55 3.92
CA SER A 146 25.97 2.36 5.37
C SER A 146 27.37 2.59 5.92
N GLU A 147 28.42 2.07 5.26
CA GLU A 147 29.81 2.27 5.66
C GLU A 147 30.21 3.76 5.61
N ILE A 148 29.79 4.48 4.57
CA ILE A 148 30.06 5.92 4.44
C ILE A 148 29.33 6.71 5.53
N CYS A 149 28.06 6.40 5.79
CA CYS A 149 27.30 7.03 6.87
C CYS A 149 27.93 6.77 8.24
N GLY A 150 28.31 5.53 8.52
CA GLY A 150 28.96 5.14 9.78
C GLY A 150 30.31 5.83 9.98
N LYS A 151 31.17 5.88 8.96
CA LYS A 151 32.47 6.56 9.02
C LYS A 151 32.37 8.07 9.21
N ARG A 152 31.34 8.69 8.62
CA ARG A 152 31.12 10.15 8.69
C ARG A 152 30.22 10.57 9.85
N GLY A 153 29.63 9.63 10.60
CA GLY A 153 28.65 9.92 11.63
C GLY A 153 27.39 10.60 11.10
N ILE A 154 26.98 10.26 9.87
CA ILE A 154 25.82 10.87 9.21
C ILE A 154 24.57 10.05 9.54
N LEU A 155 23.60 10.71 10.20
CA LEU A 155 22.23 10.23 10.28
C LEU A 155 21.51 10.59 8.99
N ILE A 156 20.99 9.61 8.26
CA ILE A 156 20.51 9.85 6.90
C ILE A 156 19.06 10.37 6.88
N LYS A 157 18.25 9.93 7.84
CA LYS A 157 16.82 10.30 7.94
C LYS A 157 16.56 11.81 7.92
N PRO A 158 17.28 12.66 8.70
CA PRO A 158 17.02 14.11 8.71
C PRO A 158 17.18 14.79 7.34
N PHE A 159 18.08 14.32 6.48
CA PHE A 159 18.27 14.89 5.14
C PHE A 159 17.05 14.63 4.24
N PHE A 160 16.40 13.47 4.41
CA PHE A 160 15.17 13.14 3.71
C PHE A 160 13.94 13.79 4.34
N ASP A 161 13.90 13.99 5.65
CA ASP A 161 12.83 14.74 6.31
C ASP A 161 12.74 16.16 5.71
N ASP A 162 13.88 16.83 5.49
CA ASP A 162 13.96 18.14 4.84
C ASP A 162 13.48 18.09 3.36
N ALA A 163 13.85 17.05 2.61
CA ALA A 163 13.37 16.87 1.23
C ALA A 163 11.87 16.52 1.15
N ALA A 164 11.29 15.89 2.17
CA ALA A 164 9.88 15.54 2.24
C ALA A 164 9.00 16.74 2.62
N GLN A 165 9.56 17.75 3.28
CA GLN A 165 8.84 18.97 3.68
C GLN A 165 8.73 20.04 2.57
N ASP A 166 9.49 19.90 1.48
CA ASP A 166 9.44 20.81 0.34
C ASP A 166 8.04 20.82 -0.32
N ASP A 167 7.56 21.99 -0.73
CA ASP A 167 6.22 22.17 -1.32
C ASP A 167 6.04 21.42 -2.65
N HIS A 168 7.15 21.15 -3.36
CA HIS A 168 7.20 20.33 -4.56
C HIS A 168 7.33 18.82 -4.28
N SER A 169 7.36 18.41 -3.01
CA SER A 169 7.49 17.01 -2.61
C SER A 169 6.18 16.26 -2.63
N ALA A 170 6.29 14.94 -2.65
CA ALA A 170 5.14 14.08 -2.43
C ALA A 170 4.69 14.27 -0.98
N LYS A 171 3.51 14.88 -0.77
CA LYS A 171 2.92 15.15 0.56
C LYS A 171 2.46 13.85 1.27
N LEU A 172 3.21 12.76 1.11
CA LEU A 172 3.00 11.46 1.72
C LEU A 172 4.09 11.24 2.77
N TYR A 173 3.66 11.03 4.01
CA TYR A 173 4.58 10.84 5.14
C TYR A 173 5.55 9.68 4.92
N GLY A 174 6.84 9.92 5.17
CA GLY A 174 7.91 8.94 5.06
C GLY A 174 8.29 8.59 3.61
N HIS A 175 7.83 9.37 2.63
CA HIS A 175 8.14 9.17 1.22
C HIS A 175 8.72 10.43 0.57
N VAL A 176 9.53 10.23 -0.47
CA VAL A 176 10.04 11.27 -1.37
C VAL A 176 9.95 10.78 -2.81
N THR A 177 9.97 11.66 -3.80
CA THR A 177 10.04 11.24 -5.21
C THR A 177 11.40 10.58 -5.52
N ALA A 178 11.46 9.70 -6.52
CA ALA A 178 12.72 9.06 -6.94
C ALA A 178 13.82 10.09 -7.30
N SER A 179 13.45 11.21 -7.91
CA SER A 179 14.37 12.31 -8.23
C SER A 179 14.93 12.98 -6.96
N GLN A 180 14.06 13.28 -5.99
CA GLN A 180 14.48 13.84 -4.69
C GLN A 180 15.34 12.85 -3.91
N PHE A 181 15.03 11.55 -4.00
CA PHE A 181 15.81 10.50 -3.35
C PHE A 181 17.26 10.50 -3.85
N LYS A 182 17.45 10.46 -5.17
CA LYS A 182 18.76 10.55 -5.83
C LYS A 182 19.50 11.85 -5.51
N GLN A 183 18.79 12.98 -5.55
CA GLN A 183 19.36 14.30 -5.26
C GLN A 183 19.81 14.41 -3.81
N CYS A 184 19.01 13.90 -2.86
CA CYS A 184 19.34 13.88 -1.44
C CYS A 184 20.66 13.14 -1.20
N LEU A 185 20.79 11.92 -1.74
CA LEU A 185 22.00 11.10 -1.59
C LEU A 185 23.23 11.76 -2.20
N ASN A 186 23.14 12.22 -3.45
CA ASN A 186 24.28 12.79 -4.17
C ASN A 186 24.69 14.18 -3.68
N VAL A 187 23.72 15.07 -3.43
CA VAL A 187 23.98 16.50 -3.16
C VAL A 187 24.00 16.80 -1.68
N LYS A 188 22.98 16.37 -0.92
CA LYS A 188 22.85 16.73 0.49
C LYS A 188 23.73 15.86 1.39
N VAL A 189 23.71 14.54 1.18
CA VAL A 189 24.51 13.58 1.96
C VAL A 189 25.95 13.45 1.39
N GLY A 190 26.13 13.75 0.11
CA GLY A 190 27.46 13.68 -0.54
C GLY A 190 27.94 12.25 -0.75
N ILE A 191 27.03 11.32 -1.03
CA ILE A 191 27.30 9.93 -1.41
C ILE A 191 27.05 9.80 -2.90
N ARG A 192 28.12 9.52 -3.66
CA ARG A 192 28.00 9.36 -5.11
C ARG A 192 27.30 8.04 -5.42
N ILE A 193 26.14 8.15 -6.06
CA ILE A 193 25.31 7.01 -6.50
C ILE A 193 24.97 7.24 -7.97
N SER A 194 25.19 6.22 -8.79
CA SER A 194 24.85 6.26 -10.22
C SER A 194 23.34 6.23 -10.44
N ASP A 195 22.91 6.54 -11.65
CA ASP A 195 21.49 6.52 -12.02
C ASP A 195 20.90 5.11 -11.88
N GLU A 196 21.65 4.09 -12.32
CA GLU A 196 21.28 2.69 -12.22
C GLU A 196 21.15 2.22 -10.76
N GLU A 197 22.07 2.65 -9.88
CA GLU A 197 22.02 2.33 -8.45
C GLU A 197 20.86 3.04 -7.74
N ALA A 198 20.55 4.29 -8.13
CA ALA A 198 19.43 5.03 -7.59
C ALA A 198 18.08 4.43 -8.01
N GLU A 199 17.97 3.99 -9.27
CA GLU A 199 16.79 3.25 -9.76
C GLU A 199 16.62 1.91 -9.04
N LEU A 200 17.72 1.18 -8.81
CA LEU A 200 17.71 -0.08 -8.07
C LEU A 200 17.23 0.10 -6.63
N LEU A 201 17.72 1.13 -5.93
CA LEU A 201 17.25 1.50 -4.59
C LEU A 201 15.77 1.92 -4.61
N ALA A 202 15.39 2.78 -5.55
CA ALA A 202 14.01 3.24 -5.68
C ALA A 202 13.06 2.06 -5.91
N GLU A 203 13.42 1.08 -6.74
CA GLU A 203 12.59 -0.10 -6.98
C GLU A 203 12.42 -0.94 -5.71
N LYS A 204 13.47 -1.14 -4.92
CA LYS A 204 13.35 -1.89 -3.65
C LYS A 204 12.42 -1.19 -2.65
N PHE A 205 12.48 0.14 -2.57
CA PHE A 205 11.83 0.92 -1.53
C PHE A 205 10.60 1.71 -2.02
N HIS A 206 10.09 1.46 -3.23
CA HIS A 206 8.91 2.17 -3.74
C HIS A 206 7.65 1.86 -2.90
N HIS A 207 6.66 2.76 -2.92
CA HIS A 207 5.38 2.53 -2.27
C HIS A 207 4.53 1.52 -3.07
N GLU A 208 3.83 0.61 -2.38
CA GLU A 208 3.01 -0.46 -3.03
C GLU A 208 2.03 0.11 -4.07
N ASP A 209 1.35 1.21 -3.72
CA ASP A 209 0.32 1.81 -4.58
C ASP A 209 0.84 2.95 -5.48
N LEU A 210 2.02 3.52 -5.18
CA LEU A 210 2.54 4.73 -5.82
C LEU A 210 4.02 4.52 -6.17
N PRO A 211 4.32 3.89 -7.31
CA PRO A 211 5.67 3.47 -7.67
C PRO A 211 6.64 4.65 -7.87
N GLU A 212 6.15 5.88 -8.11
CA GLU A 212 7.00 7.06 -8.18
C GLU A 212 7.57 7.53 -6.82
N LEU A 213 7.03 7.01 -5.71
CA LEU A 213 7.38 7.41 -4.36
C LEU A 213 8.27 6.37 -3.68
N VAL A 214 9.36 6.83 -3.08
CA VAL A 214 10.35 6.00 -2.38
C VAL A 214 10.19 6.20 -0.87
N ASN A 215 10.02 5.11 -0.14
CA ASN A 215 9.95 5.05 1.32
C ASN A 215 11.35 5.22 1.93
N TYR A 216 11.74 6.48 2.14
CA TYR A 216 13.05 6.79 2.69
C TYR A 216 13.20 6.40 4.16
N VAL A 217 12.10 6.25 4.92
CA VAL A 217 12.15 5.86 6.33
C VAL A 217 12.61 4.41 6.47
N CYS A 218 12.09 3.52 5.60
CA CYS A 218 12.55 2.14 5.51
C CYS A 218 14.00 2.07 5.04
N PHE A 219 14.37 2.87 4.05
CA PHE A 219 15.75 2.94 3.57
C PHE A 219 16.71 3.39 4.68
N ALA A 220 16.36 4.45 5.42
CA ALA A 220 17.13 4.93 6.57
C ALA A 220 17.30 3.82 7.60
N HIS A 221 16.21 3.18 8.06
CA HIS A 221 16.29 2.07 9.01
C HIS A 221 17.24 0.93 8.57
N MET A 222 17.39 0.68 7.27
CA MET A 222 18.31 -0.33 6.76
C MET A 222 19.76 0.18 6.59
N VAL A 223 19.98 1.48 6.41
CA VAL A 223 21.30 2.11 6.25
C VAL A 223 21.93 2.43 7.60
N ASP A 224 21.17 3.09 8.47
CA ASP A 224 21.53 3.49 9.83
C ASP A 224 20.50 2.91 10.81
N PRO A 225 20.51 1.58 11.05
CA PRO A 225 19.59 0.97 12.00
C PRO A 225 19.76 1.68 13.34
N PRO A 226 18.65 2.15 13.96
CA PRO A 226 18.73 2.77 15.27
C PRO A 226 19.43 1.76 16.18
N MET A 227 20.57 2.18 16.71
CA MET A 227 21.36 1.36 17.61
C MET A 227 20.37 0.84 18.67
N ALA A 228 20.27 -0.49 18.84
CA ALA A 228 19.67 -1.08 20.04
C ALA A 228 20.52 -0.77 21.30
N ALA A 229 21.22 0.36 21.30
CA ALA A 229 22.04 0.83 22.38
C ALA A 229 21.15 1.67 23.27
N PHE A 230 20.59 0.99 24.27
CA PHE A 230 20.71 1.37 25.68
C PHE A 230 19.94 0.40 26.60
N GLU A 231 19.28 -0.64 26.08
CA GLU A 231 18.52 -1.59 26.91
C GLU A 231 19.26 -2.89 27.26
N GLU A 232 20.24 -3.35 26.46
CA GLU A 232 20.97 -4.61 26.76
C GLU A 232 22.27 -4.43 27.56
N MET A 233 22.64 -3.21 27.97
CA MET A 233 23.81 -2.96 28.85
C MET A 233 23.44 -2.68 30.32
N VAL A 234 22.16 -2.85 30.70
CA VAL A 234 21.67 -2.63 32.08
C VAL A 234 20.84 -3.83 32.60
N GLN A 235 21.08 -5.03 32.09
CA GLN A 235 20.58 -6.26 32.74
C GLN A 235 21.73 -7.12 33.26
#